data_AF-A0A8T1WFS4-F1
#
_entry.id   AF-A0A8T1WFS4-F1
#
_cell.length_a   1.000
_cell.length_b   1.000
_cell.length_c   1.000
_cell.angle_alpha   90.00
_cell.angle_beta   90.00
_cell.angle_gamma   90.00
#
_symmetry.space_group_name_H-M   'P 1'
#
loop_
_entity.id
_entity.type
_entity.pdbx_description
1 polymer ?
#
loop_
_entity_poly.entity_id
_entity_poly.type
_entity_poly.pdbx_seq_one_letter_code
_entity_poly.pdbx_strand_id
1 'polypeptide(L)'
;MVGSIGDFSRGIIPRAEEQVMKTNQELEHQGWTYFIEVSAVQVYNEQVSDLFHPSGDKGVSIHLRNNKVSIPGLTQVPVNSSGEVNKLLQQAMRGRKTASTAMNTSSSRSHCVFTLHLVGSNPAHGDMLCGQLKVVDLAGSGRIARSKVKGNDHIPFRRSKLTSLLKDSFLTGGKVQMIVNVSSDRESALETLQSLRFATMANACALGTPNRRAIPKRSKK
;
A
#
# COMPACT_ATOMS: atom_id res chain seq x y z
N MET A 1 8.21 8.63 5.04
CA MET A 1 7.39 7.43 5.30
C MET A 1 7.95 6.55 6.43
N VAL A 2 9.20 6.12 6.37
CA VAL A 2 9.83 5.26 7.41
C VAL A 2 10.31 6.08 8.62
N GLY A 3 10.97 7.22 8.39
CA GLY A 3 11.59 8.03 9.45
C GLY A 3 12.91 7.43 9.96
N SER A 4 13.53 8.07 10.95
CA SER A 4 14.76 7.57 11.60
C SER A 4 14.42 6.77 12.87
N ILE A 5 15.28 5.83 13.24
CA ILE A 5 15.13 4.98 14.42
C ILE A 5 15.42 5.85 15.67
N GLY A 6 14.35 6.36 16.30
CA GLY A 6 14.36 7.20 17.50
C GLY A 6 12.96 7.77 17.75
N ASP A 7 12.55 7.96 19.02
CA ASP A 7 11.14 8.17 19.40
C ASP A 7 10.45 9.36 18.70
N PHE A 8 11.17 10.46 18.47
CA PHE A 8 10.62 11.64 17.81
C PHE A 8 10.69 11.60 16.27
N SER A 9 11.53 10.74 15.69
CA SER A 9 11.79 10.70 14.25
C SER A 9 11.13 9.54 13.50
N ARG A 10 10.40 8.66 14.20
CA ARG A 10 9.66 7.54 13.59
C ARG A 10 8.58 8.06 12.64
N GLY A 11 8.57 7.51 11.42
CA GLY A 11 7.59 7.85 10.38
C GLY A 11 6.23 7.18 10.58
N ILE A 12 5.37 7.29 9.58
CA ILE A 12 3.98 6.81 9.68
C ILE A 12 3.87 5.29 9.69
N ILE A 13 4.71 4.58 8.95
CA ILE A 13 4.68 3.11 8.85
C ILE A 13 4.93 2.48 10.22
N PRO A 14 6.05 2.82 10.91
CA PRO A 14 6.32 2.25 12.22
C PRO A 14 5.30 2.59 13.29
N ARG A 15 4.58 3.70 13.16
CA ARG A 15 3.51 4.08 14.09
C ARG A 15 2.22 3.30 13.80
N ALA A 16 1.88 3.13 12.53
CA ALA A 16 0.68 2.42 12.12
C ALA A 16 0.77 0.92 12.44
N GLU A 17 1.93 0.29 12.20
CA GLU A 17 2.13 -1.13 12.53
C GLU A 17 2.07 -1.37 14.05
N GLU A 18 2.67 -0.50 14.86
CA GLU A 18 2.62 -0.60 16.31
C GLU A 18 1.20 -0.42 16.84
N GLN A 19 0.45 0.55 16.30
CA GLN A 19 -0.95 0.74 16.67
C GLN A 19 -1.80 -0.48 16.33
N VAL A 20 -1.57 -1.11 15.16
CA VAL A 20 -2.25 -2.35 14.75
C VAL A 20 -1.95 -3.48 15.75
N MET A 21 -0.68 -3.71 16.06
CA MET A 21 -0.27 -4.79 16.96
C MET A 21 -0.82 -4.57 18.37
N LYS A 22 -0.74 -3.34 18.89
CA LYS A 22 -1.32 -2.97 20.19
C LYS A 22 -2.83 -3.21 20.23
N THR A 23 -3.54 -2.77 19.19
CA THR A 23 -5.00 -2.96 19.11
C THR A 23 -5.37 -4.44 19.05
N ASN A 24 -4.60 -5.24 18.31
CA ASN A 24 -4.84 -6.68 18.24
C ASN A 24 -4.71 -7.35 19.61
N GLN A 25 -3.66 -7.00 20.37
CA GLN A 25 -3.45 -7.49 21.74
C GLN A 25 -4.60 -7.09 22.68
N GLU A 26 -5.06 -5.84 22.62
CA GLU A 26 -6.21 -5.38 23.42
C GLU A 26 -7.50 -6.16 23.11
N LEU A 27 -7.68 -6.59 21.86
CA LEU A 27 -8.85 -7.35 21.41
C LEU A 27 -8.75 -8.85 21.72
N GLU A 28 -7.59 -9.37 22.12
CA GLU A 28 -7.45 -10.77 22.56
C GLU A 28 -8.32 -11.08 23.77
N HIS A 29 -8.49 -10.12 24.69
CA HIS A 29 -9.40 -10.24 25.83
C HIS A 29 -10.88 -10.41 25.42
N GLN A 30 -11.22 -10.04 24.18
CA GLN A 30 -12.56 -10.22 23.59
C GLN A 30 -12.65 -11.51 22.73
N GLY A 31 -11.63 -12.38 22.78
CA GLY A 31 -11.60 -13.65 22.06
C GLY A 31 -11.15 -13.57 20.62
N TRP A 32 -10.58 -12.44 20.18
CA TRP A 32 -9.99 -12.30 18.85
C TRP A 32 -8.58 -12.88 18.80
N THR A 33 -8.26 -13.57 17.71
CA THR A 33 -6.90 -13.95 17.34
C THR A 33 -6.57 -13.38 15.96
N TYR A 34 -5.34 -12.92 15.79
CA TYR A 34 -4.91 -12.28 14.54
C TYR A 34 -3.70 -13.00 13.94
N PHE A 35 -3.76 -13.20 12.63
CA PHE A 35 -2.63 -13.62 11.81
C PHE A 35 -2.27 -12.48 10.86
N ILE A 36 -0.98 -12.11 10.82
CA ILE A 36 -0.50 -10.97 10.05
C ILE A 36 0.60 -11.43 9.10
N GLU A 37 0.48 -11.01 7.84
CA GLU A 37 1.51 -11.20 6.84
C GLU A 37 1.86 -9.86 6.19
N VAL A 38 3.08 -9.75 5.70
CA VAL A 38 3.55 -8.58 4.97
C VAL A 38 3.95 -8.97 3.55
N SER A 39 3.59 -8.13 2.58
CA SER A 39 4.08 -8.24 1.21
C SER A 39 4.56 -6.88 0.71
N ALA A 40 5.57 -6.86 -0.16
CA ALA A 40 6.05 -5.62 -0.76
C ALA A 40 6.26 -5.78 -2.27
N VAL A 41 5.73 -4.83 -3.04
CA VAL A 41 5.94 -4.79 -4.49
C VAL A 41 6.55 -3.47 -4.93
N GLN A 42 7.43 -3.53 -5.92
CA GLN A 42 7.90 -2.37 -6.66
C GLN A 42 7.13 -2.27 -7.97
N VAL A 43 6.69 -1.06 -8.33
CA VAL A 43 6.23 -0.75 -9.68
C VAL A 43 7.27 0.15 -10.34
N TYR A 44 7.95 -0.38 -11.35
CA TYR A 44 8.99 0.33 -12.10
C TYR A 44 8.80 0.06 -13.60
N ASN A 45 8.76 1.13 -14.40
CA ASN A 45 8.58 1.03 -15.85
C ASN A 45 7.40 0.13 -16.28
N GLU A 46 6.25 0.28 -15.60
CA GLU A 46 5.02 -0.54 -15.80
C GLU A 46 5.22 -2.06 -15.62
N GLN A 47 6.31 -2.46 -14.95
CA GLN A 47 6.53 -3.82 -14.46
C GLN A 47 6.32 -3.85 -12.94
N VAL A 48 5.84 -4.99 -12.45
CA VAL A 48 5.63 -5.22 -11.03
C VAL A 48 6.59 -6.31 -10.59
N SER A 49 7.33 -6.05 -9.52
CA SER A 49 8.27 -7.02 -8.96
C SER A 49 8.02 -7.25 -7.48
N ASP A 50 8.25 -8.49 -7.04
CA ASP A 50 8.19 -8.92 -5.65
C ASP A 50 9.51 -8.63 -4.93
N LEU A 51 9.45 -7.76 -3.91
CA LEU A 51 10.61 -7.31 -3.14
C LEU A 51 11.02 -8.29 -2.02
N PHE A 52 10.23 -9.32 -1.75
CA PHE A 52 10.54 -10.35 -0.76
C PHE A 52 10.86 -11.71 -1.37
N HIS A 53 10.85 -11.84 -2.70
CA HIS A 53 11.16 -13.10 -3.33
C HIS A 53 12.61 -13.55 -2.98
N PRO A 54 12.83 -14.81 -2.53
CA PRO A 54 14.14 -15.26 -2.05
C PRO A 54 15.28 -15.16 -3.08
N SER A 55 14.95 -15.37 -4.36
CA SER A 55 15.92 -15.24 -5.46
C SER A 55 16.20 -13.80 -5.89
N GLY A 56 15.63 -12.82 -5.19
CA GLY A 56 15.64 -11.41 -5.59
C GLY A 56 14.52 -11.06 -6.57
N ASP A 57 14.40 -9.76 -6.83
CA ASP A 57 13.36 -9.04 -7.59
C ASP A 57 12.70 -9.85 -8.72
N LYS A 58 11.65 -10.62 -8.38
CA LYS A 58 10.91 -11.48 -9.31
C LYS A 58 9.74 -10.74 -9.91
N GLY A 59 9.64 -10.73 -11.23
CA GLY A 59 8.47 -10.19 -11.93
C GLY A 59 7.19 -10.94 -11.56
N VAL A 60 6.13 -10.19 -11.24
CA VAL A 60 4.81 -10.70 -10.88
C VAL A 60 3.70 -9.99 -11.65
N SER A 61 2.55 -10.65 -11.79
CA SER A 61 1.44 -10.15 -12.60
C SER A 61 0.21 -9.84 -11.78
N ILE A 62 -0.31 -8.61 -11.91
CA ILE A 62 -1.57 -8.20 -11.32
C ILE A 62 -2.73 -8.84 -12.08
N HIS A 63 -3.56 -9.58 -11.35
CA HIS A 63 -4.81 -10.17 -11.82
C HIS A 63 -5.99 -9.37 -11.27
N LEU A 64 -6.98 -9.12 -12.11
CA LEU A 64 -8.19 -8.38 -11.74
C LEU A 64 -9.42 -9.21 -12.12
N ARG A 65 -10.15 -9.70 -11.11
CA ARG A 65 -11.39 -10.46 -11.27
C ARG A 65 -12.47 -9.89 -10.36
N ASN A 66 -13.66 -9.60 -10.89
CA ASN A 66 -14.80 -9.08 -10.11
C ASN A 66 -14.45 -7.90 -9.18
N ASN A 67 -13.67 -6.93 -9.68
CA ASN A 67 -13.11 -5.79 -8.92
C ASN A 67 -12.15 -6.13 -7.77
N LYS A 68 -11.79 -7.41 -7.59
CA LYS A 68 -10.75 -7.86 -6.67
C LYS A 68 -9.40 -7.87 -7.37
N VAL A 69 -8.41 -7.24 -6.74
CA VAL A 69 -7.00 -7.26 -7.14
C VAL A 69 -6.33 -8.47 -6.49
N SER A 70 -5.55 -9.23 -7.24
CA SER A 70 -4.67 -10.28 -6.70
C SER A 70 -3.34 -10.34 -7.46
N ILE A 71 -2.31 -10.83 -6.80
CA ILE A 71 -0.99 -11.07 -7.42
C ILE A 71 -0.61 -12.52 -7.08
N PRO A 72 -0.97 -13.50 -7.92
CA PRO A 72 -0.63 -14.89 -7.70
C PRO A 72 0.88 -15.09 -7.58
N GLY A 73 1.31 -15.85 -6.56
CA GLY A 73 2.73 -16.12 -6.32
C GLY A 73 3.51 -14.96 -5.70
N LEU A 74 2.83 -13.91 -5.22
CA LEU A 74 3.47 -12.87 -4.41
C LEU A 74 3.90 -13.44 -3.06
N THR A 75 5.15 -13.17 -2.69
CA THR A 75 5.68 -13.58 -1.38
C THR A 75 4.98 -12.82 -0.27
N GLN A 76 4.40 -13.57 0.67
CA GLN A 76 3.79 -13.06 1.90
C GLN A 76 4.59 -13.63 3.08
N VAL A 77 5.11 -12.75 3.92
CA VAL A 77 5.97 -13.12 5.05
C VAL A 77 5.18 -12.94 6.35
N PRO A 78 4.94 -14.01 7.12
CA PRO A 78 4.30 -13.92 8.43
C PRO A 78 5.12 -13.06 9.40
N VAL A 79 4.45 -12.27 10.23
CA VAL A 79 5.09 -11.40 11.23
C VAL A 79 4.36 -11.48 12.56
N ASN A 80 5.12 -11.46 13.66
CA ASN A 80 4.60 -11.52 15.03
C ASN A 80 5.01 -10.31 15.89
N SER A 81 5.82 -9.39 15.34
CA SER A 81 6.26 -8.20 16.07
C SER A 81 6.44 -6.99 15.17
N SER A 82 6.32 -5.79 15.74
CA SER A 82 6.65 -4.54 15.05
C SER A 82 8.12 -4.51 14.58
N GLY A 83 9.03 -5.11 15.35
CA GLY A 83 10.44 -5.24 14.97
C GLY A 83 10.65 -6.03 13.68
N GLU A 84 9.89 -7.10 13.46
CA GLU A 84 9.92 -7.87 12.19
C GLU A 84 9.37 -7.06 11.02
N VAL A 85 8.24 -6.37 11.22
CA VAL A 85 7.66 -5.48 10.19
C VAL A 85 8.67 -4.40 9.79
N ASN A 86 9.34 -3.79 10.75
CA ASN A 86 10.35 -2.76 10.49
C ASN A 86 11.55 -3.31 9.69
N LYS A 87 12.05 -4.50 10.05
CA LYS A 87 13.13 -5.16 9.30
C LYS A 87 12.73 -5.42 7.85
N LEU A 88 11.52 -5.95 7.63
CA LEU A 88 10.99 -6.20 6.28
C LEU A 88 10.77 -4.91 5.49
N LEU A 89 10.31 -3.85 6.15
CA LEU A 89 10.19 -2.53 5.53
C LEU A 89 11.55 -2.01 5.06
N GLN A 90 12.57 -2.07 5.93
CA GLN A 90 13.94 -1.68 5.55
C GLN A 90 14.49 -2.53 4.41
N GLN A 91 14.24 -3.85 4.44
CA GLN A 91 14.61 -4.76 3.35
C GLN A 91 13.92 -4.36 2.04
N ALA A 92 12.61 -4.10 2.04
CA ALA A 92 11.88 -3.67 0.85
C ALA A 92 12.41 -2.34 0.29
N MET A 93 12.74 -1.38 1.16
CA MET A 93 13.33 -0.10 0.75
C MET A 93 14.72 -0.27 0.12
N ARG A 94 15.54 -1.20 0.63
CA ARG A 94 16.88 -1.52 0.09
C ARG A 94 16.83 -2.35 -1.20
N GLY A 95 15.89 -3.28 -1.29
CA GLY A 95 15.72 -4.17 -2.45
C GLY A 95 15.12 -3.48 -3.68
N ARG A 96 14.61 -2.26 -3.53
CA ARG A 96 14.05 -1.46 -4.62
C ARG A 96 15.10 -1.22 -5.70
N LYS A 97 14.86 -1.68 -6.94
CA LYS A 97 15.72 -1.35 -8.08
C LYS A 97 15.78 0.16 -8.28
N THR A 98 16.96 0.73 -8.04
CA THR A 98 17.32 2.09 -8.41
C THR A 98 18.28 2.01 -9.57
N ALA A 99 17.89 2.45 -10.78
CA ALA A 99 18.80 2.47 -11.90
C ALA A 99 20.04 3.32 -11.56
N SER A 100 21.23 2.74 -11.68
CA SER A 100 22.53 3.39 -11.54
C SER A 100 22.73 4.34 -12.72
N THR A 101 22.33 5.61 -12.56
CA THR A 101 22.78 6.68 -13.44
C THR A 101 23.27 7.83 -12.57
N ALA A 102 24.50 8.26 -12.84
CA ALA A 102 25.11 9.40 -12.17
C ALA A 102 24.18 10.61 -12.31
N MET A 103 23.88 11.27 -11.19
CA MET A 103 23.12 12.51 -11.13
C MET A 103 21.61 12.35 -11.41
N ASN A 104 20.87 11.76 -10.46
CA ASN A 104 19.47 12.09 -10.11
C ASN A 104 19.01 11.23 -8.92
N THR A 105 18.29 11.83 -7.99
CA THR A 105 17.79 11.21 -6.75
C THR A 105 16.92 9.99 -7.08
N SER A 106 17.44 8.81 -6.80
CA SER A 106 17.05 7.52 -7.36
C SER A 106 15.71 6.96 -6.87
N SER A 107 15.10 7.58 -5.86
CA SER A 107 13.76 7.26 -5.36
C SER A 107 12.62 7.76 -6.25
N SER A 108 12.91 8.66 -7.19
CA SER A 108 11.89 9.40 -7.96
C SER A 108 11.21 8.62 -9.08
N ARG A 109 11.68 7.41 -9.45
CA ARG A 109 11.24 6.70 -10.67
C ARG A 109 10.53 5.36 -10.44
N SER A 110 10.42 4.89 -9.20
CA SER A 110 9.68 3.67 -8.89
C SER A 110 8.77 3.85 -7.69
N HIS A 111 7.58 3.28 -7.78
CA HIS A 111 6.64 3.25 -6.66
C HIS A 111 6.90 2.01 -5.82
N CYS A 112 6.71 2.10 -4.51
CA CYS A 112 6.71 0.94 -3.62
C CYS A 112 5.34 0.83 -2.95
N VAL A 113 4.78 -0.38 -2.93
CA VAL A 113 3.56 -0.69 -2.19
C VAL A 113 3.88 -1.77 -1.17
N PHE A 114 3.93 -1.35 0.10
CA PHE A 114 4.09 -2.22 1.25
C PHE A 114 2.70 -2.50 1.84
N THR A 115 2.35 -3.77 2.03
CA THR A 115 1.00 -4.15 2.48
C THR A 115 1.10 -5.04 3.71
N LEU A 116 0.42 -4.66 4.78
CA LEU A 116 0.10 -5.54 5.90
C LEU A 116 -1.26 -6.19 5.60
N HIS A 117 -1.30 -7.51 5.62
CA HIS A 117 -2.51 -8.33 5.51
C HIS A 117 -2.87 -8.83 6.90
N LEU A 118 -4.10 -8.57 7.34
CA LEU A 118 -4.58 -8.96 8.65
C LEU A 118 -5.75 -9.91 8.50
N VAL A 119 -5.67 -11.06 9.17
CA VAL A 119 -6.78 -12.00 9.29
C VAL A 119 -7.11 -12.16 10.77
N GLY A 120 -8.25 -11.61 11.18
CA GLY A 120 -8.79 -11.75 12.53
C GLY A 120 -9.85 -12.85 12.58
N SER A 121 -9.85 -13.65 13.64
CA SER A 121 -10.86 -14.68 13.91
C SER A 121 -11.36 -14.54 15.34
N ASN A 122 -12.68 -14.63 15.52
CA ASN A 122 -13.30 -14.78 16.84
C ASN A 122 -14.10 -16.09 16.85
N PRO A 123 -13.50 -17.21 17.32
CA PRO A 123 -14.14 -18.52 17.27
C PRO A 123 -15.45 -18.61 18.06
N ALA A 124 -15.59 -17.83 19.15
CA ALA A 124 -16.78 -17.85 19.99
C ALA A 124 -18.03 -17.36 19.24
N HIS A 125 -17.86 -16.37 18.36
CA HIS A 125 -18.94 -15.84 17.52
C HIS A 125 -18.95 -16.41 16.10
N GLY A 126 -17.87 -17.12 15.71
CA GLY A 126 -17.67 -17.61 14.35
C GLY A 126 -17.38 -16.49 13.35
N ASP A 127 -16.88 -15.34 13.83
CA ASP A 127 -16.56 -14.18 13.02
C ASP A 127 -15.17 -14.30 12.42
N MET A 128 -15.01 -13.82 11.19
CA MET A 128 -13.72 -13.73 10.51
C MET A 128 -13.63 -12.43 9.73
N LEU A 129 -12.54 -11.70 9.93
CA LEU A 129 -12.28 -10.41 9.32
C LEU A 129 -10.98 -10.46 8.52
N CYS A 130 -11.02 -9.95 7.30
CA CYS A 130 -9.83 -9.75 6.49
C CYS A 130 -9.64 -8.26 6.22
N GLY A 131 -8.52 -7.72 6.65
CA GLY A 131 -8.13 -6.32 6.48
C GLY A 131 -6.80 -6.18 5.76
N GLN A 132 -6.61 -5.03 5.11
CA GLN A 132 -5.32 -4.68 4.53
C GLN A 132 -4.98 -3.23 4.87
N LEU A 133 -3.74 -2.99 5.28
CA LEU A 133 -3.15 -1.66 5.35
C LEU A 133 -2.09 -1.57 4.25
N LYS A 134 -2.35 -0.74 3.24
CA LYS A 134 -1.41 -0.47 2.14
C LYS A 134 -0.72 0.85 2.41
N VAL A 135 0.61 0.83 2.44
CA VAL A 135 1.43 2.04 2.46
C VAL A 135 2.15 2.16 1.13
N VAL A 136 1.91 3.28 0.46
CA VAL A 136 2.37 3.54 -0.90
C VAL A 136 3.38 4.67 -0.88
N ASP A 137 4.62 4.39 -1.28
CA ASP A 137 5.63 5.38 -1.60
C ASP A 137 5.54 5.71 -3.10
N LEU A 138 5.14 6.93 -3.42
CA LEU A 138 4.94 7.36 -4.80
C LEU A 138 6.21 7.96 -5.40
N ALA A 139 6.55 7.55 -6.62
CA ALA A 139 7.48 8.26 -7.48
C ALA A 139 6.98 9.68 -7.80
N GLY A 140 7.91 10.58 -8.16
CA GLY A 140 7.63 11.99 -8.42
C GLY A 140 6.64 12.19 -9.57
N SER A 141 5.69 13.12 -9.40
CA SER A 141 4.54 13.32 -10.28
C SER A 141 4.82 14.19 -11.52
N GLY A 142 6.01 14.07 -12.12
CA GLY A 142 6.54 15.00 -13.14
C GLY A 142 5.68 15.20 -14.40
N ARG A 143 4.59 14.44 -14.57
CA ARG A 143 3.55 14.68 -15.59
C ARG A 143 2.16 14.46 -15.00
N ILE A 144 1.50 15.55 -14.59
CA ILE A 144 0.07 15.52 -14.28
C ILE A 144 -0.69 15.46 -15.61
N ALA A 145 -1.02 14.25 -16.07
CA ALA A 145 -2.00 14.10 -17.13
C ALA A 145 -3.35 14.60 -16.60
N ARG A 146 -3.91 15.66 -17.21
CA ARG A 146 -5.23 16.19 -16.88
C ARG A 146 -6.28 15.12 -17.20
N SER A 147 -6.64 14.26 -16.24
CA SER A 147 -7.83 13.43 -16.36
C SER A 147 -9.04 14.31 -16.05
N LYS A 148 -9.61 14.94 -17.07
CA LYS A 148 -10.97 15.48 -17.00
C LYS A 148 -11.93 14.29 -16.90
N VAL A 149 -12.15 13.77 -15.70
CA VAL A 149 -13.25 12.82 -15.45
C VAL A 149 -14.51 13.67 -15.28
N LYS A 150 -15.10 14.06 -16.41
CA LYS A 150 -16.49 14.51 -16.45
C LYS A 150 -17.32 13.35 -17.03
N GLY A 151 -18.21 12.78 -16.22
CA GLY A 151 -19.35 11.99 -16.69
C GLY A 151 -19.05 10.72 -17.49
N ASN A 152 -18.13 9.86 -17.05
CA ASN A 152 -17.97 8.54 -17.66
C ASN A 152 -17.93 7.45 -16.57
N ASP A 153 -18.81 6.46 -16.66
CA ASP A 153 -18.95 5.34 -15.70
C ASP A 153 -17.67 4.50 -15.54
N HIS A 154 -16.71 4.63 -16.48
CA HIS A 154 -15.48 3.87 -16.50
C HIS A 154 -14.30 4.63 -15.88
N ILE A 155 -13.93 4.28 -14.64
CA ILE A 155 -12.70 4.76 -13.98
C ILE A 155 -11.48 3.99 -14.51
N PRO A 156 -10.47 4.65 -15.09
CA PRO A 156 -9.43 4.00 -15.88
C PRO A 156 -8.28 3.41 -15.05
N PHE A 157 -8.58 2.53 -14.09
CA PHE A 157 -7.57 1.88 -13.23
C PHE A 157 -6.54 1.06 -14.00
N ARG A 158 -6.82 0.65 -15.24
CA ARG A 158 -5.91 -0.13 -16.10
C ARG A 158 -4.82 0.70 -16.78
N ARG A 159 -4.82 2.03 -16.63
CA ARG A 159 -3.83 2.92 -17.27
C ARG A 159 -2.42 2.76 -16.72
N SER A 160 -2.28 2.34 -15.47
CA SER A 160 -0.98 1.97 -14.89
C SER A 160 -1.10 0.73 -14.02
N LYS A 161 0.00 0.03 -13.83
CA LYS A 161 0.09 -1.08 -12.86
C LYS A 161 -0.17 -0.60 -11.44
N LEU A 162 0.27 0.60 -11.08
CA LEU A 162 0.00 1.17 -9.76
C LEU A 162 -1.49 1.40 -9.53
N THR A 163 -2.19 2.04 -10.48
CA THR A 163 -3.65 2.24 -10.38
C THR A 163 -4.40 0.91 -10.41
N SER A 164 -3.89 -0.10 -11.11
CA SER A 164 -4.47 -1.44 -11.11
C SER A 164 -4.32 -2.11 -9.75
N LEU A 165 -3.17 -1.94 -9.09
CA LEU A 165 -2.84 -2.49 -7.79
C LEU A 165 -3.67 -1.88 -6.65
N LEU A 166 -3.98 -0.58 -6.76
CA LEU A 166 -4.74 0.17 -5.76
C LEU A 166 -6.24 0.20 -6.03
N LYS A 167 -6.72 -0.45 -7.10
CA LYS A 167 -8.13 -0.38 -7.52
C LYS A 167 -9.11 -0.76 -6.41
N ASP A 168 -8.81 -1.79 -5.64
CA ASP A 168 -9.62 -2.22 -4.49
C ASP A 168 -9.72 -1.11 -3.42
N SER A 169 -8.61 -0.42 -3.15
CA SER A 169 -8.50 0.62 -2.13
C SER A 169 -9.41 1.81 -2.43
N PHE A 170 -9.62 2.11 -3.72
CA PHE A 170 -10.51 3.18 -4.17
C PHE A 170 -11.97 2.76 -4.37
N LEU A 171 -12.24 1.48 -4.70
CA LEU A 171 -13.60 1.05 -5.10
C LEU A 171 -14.37 0.28 -4.04
N THR A 172 -13.70 -0.43 -3.13
CA THR A 172 -14.40 -1.33 -2.19
C THR A 172 -14.60 -0.71 -0.80
N GLY A 173 -14.62 0.63 -0.72
CA GLY A 173 -14.77 1.41 0.52
C GLY A 173 -13.58 1.33 1.46
N GLY A 174 -12.37 1.24 0.91
CA GLY A 174 -11.16 1.51 1.68
C GLY A 174 -11.13 2.97 2.14
N LYS A 175 -10.48 3.21 3.27
CA LYS A 175 -10.11 4.58 3.70
C LYS A 175 -8.76 4.90 3.05
N VAL A 176 -8.71 5.96 2.26
CA VAL A 176 -7.48 6.40 1.56
C VAL A 176 -7.10 7.78 2.06
N GLN A 177 -5.89 7.92 2.58
CA GLN A 177 -5.30 9.20 2.95
C GLN A 177 -4.06 9.44 2.08
N MET A 178 -3.99 10.61 1.47
CA MET A 178 -2.80 11.07 0.78
C MET A 178 -2.02 12.01 1.70
N ILE A 179 -0.70 11.82 1.78
CA ILE A 179 0.23 12.72 2.46
C ILE A 179 1.13 13.33 1.39
N VAL A 180 1.21 14.65 1.37
CA VAL A 180 1.94 15.41 0.34
C VAL A 180 3.14 16.07 1.01
N ASN A 181 4.34 15.69 0.59
CA ASN A 181 5.57 16.34 1.01
C ASN A 181 5.88 17.51 0.06
N VAL A 182 6.11 18.69 0.63
CA VAL A 182 6.47 19.91 -0.08
C VAL A 182 7.72 20.50 0.52
N SER A 183 8.55 21.15 -0.29
CA SER A 183 9.68 21.94 0.17
C SER A 183 9.37 23.44 0.02
N SER A 184 9.84 24.23 0.98
CA SER A 184 9.83 25.69 0.95
C SER A 184 10.98 26.28 0.12
N ASP A 185 11.95 25.46 -0.29
CA ASP A 185 13.12 25.92 -1.02
C ASP A 185 12.73 26.43 -2.41
N ARG A 186 13.29 27.56 -2.81
CA ARG A 186 12.98 28.21 -4.09
C ARG A 186 13.28 27.29 -5.29
N GLU A 187 14.33 26.49 -5.20
CA GLU A 187 14.72 25.52 -6.23
C GLU A 187 13.68 24.40 -6.40
N SER A 188 12.93 24.08 -5.33
CA SER A 188 11.88 23.07 -5.34
C SER A 188 10.49 23.63 -5.66
N ALA A 189 10.35 24.93 -5.91
CA ALA A 189 9.04 25.59 -6.04
C ALA A 189 8.16 24.97 -7.14
N LEU A 190 8.75 24.58 -8.28
CA LEU A 190 8.03 23.94 -9.38
C LEU A 190 7.54 22.53 -9.01
N GLU A 191 8.39 21.72 -8.37
CA GLU A 191 8.02 20.37 -7.89
C GLU A 191 6.95 20.44 -6.79
N THR A 192 7.08 21.39 -5.84
CA THR A 192 6.06 21.67 -4.82
C THR A 192 4.71 22.02 -5.47
N LEU A 193 4.69 22.90 -6.48
CA LEU A 193 3.46 23.26 -7.18
C LEU A 193 2.82 22.06 -7.90
N GLN A 194 3.63 21.17 -8.49
CA GLN A 194 3.12 19.95 -9.11
C GLN A 194 2.52 19.00 -8.07
N SER A 195 3.20 18.76 -6.95
CA SER A 195 2.68 17.94 -5.84
C SER A 195 1.34 18.46 -5.32
N LEU A 196 1.20 19.78 -5.12
CA LEU A 196 -0.05 20.40 -4.67
C LEU A 196 -1.19 20.28 -5.71
N ARG A 197 -0.89 20.43 -7.00
CA ARG A 197 -1.87 20.22 -8.07
C ARG A 197 -2.34 18.77 -8.13
N PHE A 198 -1.43 17.81 -7.99
CA PHE A 198 -1.78 16.40 -7.92
C PHE A 198 -2.63 16.09 -6.69
N ALA A 199 -2.30 16.66 -5.53
CA ALA A 199 -3.10 16.54 -4.31
C ALA A 199 -4.52 17.08 -4.48
N THR A 200 -4.67 18.23 -5.14
CA THR A 200 -5.98 18.83 -5.46
C THR A 200 -6.81 17.89 -6.32
N MET A 201 -6.20 17.26 -7.34
CA MET A 201 -6.88 16.27 -8.18
C MET A 201 -7.26 15.01 -7.41
N ALA A 202 -6.37 14.50 -6.56
CA ALA A 202 -6.63 13.32 -5.74
C ALA A 202 -7.78 13.56 -4.75
N ASN A 203 -7.85 14.75 -4.15
CA ASN A 203 -8.92 15.12 -3.21
C ASN A 203 -10.30 15.21 -3.89
N ALA A 204 -10.34 15.50 -5.20
CA ALA A 204 -11.58 15.50 -5.97
C ALA A 204 -12.05 14.09 -6.39
N CYS A 205 -11.28 13.04 -6.10
CA CYS A 205 -11.62 11.67 -6.45
C CYS A 205 -12.65 11.09 -5.47
N ALA A 206 -13.81 10.67 -5.99
CA ALA A 206 -14.81 9.97 -5.17
C ALA A 206 -14.38 8.53 -4.89
N LEU A 207 -14.47 8.12 -3.62
CA LEU A 207 -14.25 6.73 -3.20
C LEU A 207 -15.55 5.93 -3.31
N GLY A 208 -15.43 4.64 -3.63
CA GLY A 208 -16.55 3.70 -3.63
C GLY A 208 -17.06 3.39 -2.22
N THR A 209 -18.27 2.83 -2.13
CA THR A 209 -18.89 2.47 -0.84
C THR A 209 -18.36 1.14 -0.30
N PRO A 210 -18.24 0.97 1.04
CA PRO A 210 -17.79 -0.28 1.65
C PRO A 210 -18.72 -1.44 1.31
N ASN A 211 -18.14 -2.56 0.86
CA ASN A 211 -18.88 -3.80 0.66
C ASN A 211 -18.60 -4.74 1.84
N ARG A 212 -19.42 -4.69 2.89
CA ARG A 212 -19.36 -5.66 4.01
C ARG A 212 -19.86 -7.01 3.52
N ARG A 213 -19.01 -7.80 2.87
CA ARG A 213 -19.32 -9.21 2.61
C ARG A 213 -18.88 -10.05 3.79
N ALA A 214 -19.85 -10.56 4.55
CA ALA A 214 -19.64 -11.69 5.43
C ALA A 214 -19.07 -12.84 4.59
N ILE A 215 -17.98 -13.44 5.05
CA ILE A 215 -17.39 -14.60 4.38
C ILE A 215 -18.39 -15.74 4.53
N PRO A 216 -18.81 -16.43 3.45
CA PRO A 216 -19.73 -17.54 3.57
C PRO A 216 -19.11 -18.60 4.48
N LYS A 217 -19.84 -18.99 5.54
CA LYS A 217 -19.46 -20.10 6.42
C LYS A 217 -19.13 -21.30 5.52
N ARG A 218 -17.93 -21.86 5.65
CA ARG A 218 -17.52 -23.08 4.95
C ARG A 218 -18.63 -24.12 5.16
N SER A 219 -19.30 -24.54 4.09
CA SER A 219 -20.24 -25.64 4.15
C SER A 219 -19.48 -26.86 4.64
N LYS A 220 -19.86 -27.40 5.80
CA LYS A 220 -19.39 -28.72 6.24
C LYS A 220 -19.81 -29.71 5.15
N LYS A 221 -18.84 -30.26 4.43
CA LYS A 221 -18.99 -31.53 3.72
C LYS A 221 -18.45 -32.61 4.65
#